data_AF-A0A520Y1S1-F1
#
_entry.id   AF-A0A520Y1S1-F1
#
_cell.length_a   1.000
_cell.length_b   1.000
_cell.length_c   1.000
_cell.angle_alpha   90.00
_cell.angle_beta   90.00
_cell.angle_gamma   90.00
#
_symmetry.space_group_name_H-M   'P 1'
#
loop_
_entity.id
_entity.type
_entity.pdbx_description
1 polymer ?
#
loop_
_entity_poly.entity_id
_entity_poly.type
_entity_poly.pdbx_seq_one_letter_code
_entity_poly.pdbx_strand_id
1 'polypeptide(L)'
;MTGPASVLDAGVVAVAAGRARLTLGGVEREIDCSGIEGGVPLIRPEWVRLGGPFEAVVDGVWYRGARTEYRLDTGAGRLVVSESGRPATDVGDRVGWDVERAHLLPAAGSHPDL
;
A
#
# COMPACT_ATOMS: atom_id res chain seq x y z
N MET A 1 5.86 10.98 -15.24
CA MET A 1 5.31 10.55 -13.94
C MET A 1 6.40 9.78 -13.20
N THR A 2 7.04 10.38 -12.19
CA THR A 2 8.08 9.72 -11.38
C THR A 2 7.89 10.14 -9.93
N GLY A 3 7.16 9.34 -9.16
CA GLY A 3 6.97 9.50 -7.72
C GLY A 3 7.18 8.16 -7.00
N PRO A 4 7.44 8.16 -5.68
CA PRO A 4 7.64 6.94 -4.93
C PRO A 4 6.39 6.06 -4.97
N ALA A 5 6.58 4.75 -5.06
CA ALA A 5 5.52 3.74 -4.95
C ALA A 5 6.07 2.53 -4.18
N SER A 6 5.19 1.87 -3.44
CA SER A 6 5.49 0.70 -2.63
C SER A 6 4.94 -0.55 -3.28
N VAL A 7 5.68 -1.66 -3.18
CA VAL A 7 5.23 -2.99 -3.59
C VAL A 7 5.02 -3.81 -2.33
N LEU A 8 3.85 -4.41 -2.16
CA LEU A 8 3.56 -5.30 -1.04
C LEU A 8 3.48 -6.76 -1.51
N ASP A 9 4.04 -7.66 -0.72
CA ASP A 9 3.86 -9.10 -0.84
C ASP A 9 2.53 -9.51 -0.19
N ALA A 10 1.44 -9.05 -0.79
CA ALA A 10 0.09 -9.28 -0.31
C ALA A 10 -0.69 -10.15 -1.31
N GLY A 11 -1.49 -11.07 -0.79
CA GLY A 11 -2.36 -11.91 -1.61
C GLY A 11 -3.47 -11.06 -2.24
N VAL A 12 -3.51 -11.02 -3.56
CA VAL A 12 -4.61 -10.42 -4.33
C VAL A 12 -5.48 -11.56 -4.84
N VAL A 13 -6.68 -11.72 -4.27
CA VAL A 13 -7.44 -12.98 -4.37
C VAL A 13 -8.48 -13.01 -5.49
N ALA A 14 -8.85 -11.86 -6.06
CA ALA A 14 -9.74 -11.81 -7.23
C ALA A 14 -9.71 -10.41 -7.83
N VAL A 15 -9.75 -10.29 -9.17
CA VAL A 15 -10.00 -9.03 -9.85
C VAL A 15 -11.31 -9.13 -10.62
N ALA A 16 -12.30 -8.35 -10.22
CA ALA A 16 -13.57 -8.27 -10.94
C ALA A 16 -13.95 -6.80 -11.14
N ALA A 17 -14.23 -6.42 -12.39
CA ALA A 17 -14.74 -5.10 -12.76
C ALA A 17 -13.94 -3.90 -12.21
N GLY A 18 -12.60 -4.01 -12.14
CA GLY A 18 -11.73 -2.93 -11.65
C GLY A 18 -11.66 -2.83 -10.13
N ARG A 19 -12.10 -3.86 -9.40
CA ARG A 19 -11.88 -4.01 -7.96
C ARG A 19 -11.11 -5.29 -7.66
N ALA A 20 -10.33 -5.22 -6.60
CA ALA A 20 -9.57 -6.35 -6.09
C ALA A 20 -9.83 -6.56 -4.60
N ARG A 21 -9.67 -7.81 -4.16
CA ARG A 21 -9.60 -8.13 -2.74
C ARG A 21 -8.15 -8.31 -2.30
N LEU A 22 -7.68 -7.40 -1.47
CA LEU A 22 -6.37 -7.45 -0.83
C LEU A 22 -6.48 -8.20 0.49
N THR A 23 -5.64 -9.21 0.68
CA THR A 23 -5.55 -9.96 1.95
C THR A 23 -4.18 -9.74 2.57
N LEU A 24 -4.17 -9.25 3.81
CA LEU A 24 -2.96 -9.02 4.57
C LEU A 24 -3.17 -9.40 6.03
N GLY A 25 -2.31 -10.27 6.57
CA GLY A 25 -2.40 -10.68 7.98
C GLY A 25 -3.73 -11.32 8.36
N GLY A 26 -4.44 -11.95 7.42
CA GLY A 26 -5.78 -12.50 7.62
C GLY A 26 -6.93 -11.49 7.56
N VAL A 27 -6.64 -10.20 7.33
CA VAL A 27 -7.63 -9.15 7.11
C VAL A 27 -7.85 -8.99 5.61
N GLU A 28 -9.11 -8.90 5.19
CA GLU A 28 -9.49 -8.68 3.79
C GLU A 28 -10.03 -7.25 3.59
N ARG A 29 -9.62 -6.60 2.50
CA ARG A 29 -10.18 -5.32 2.04
C ARG A 29 -10.45 -5.33 0.56
N GLU A 30 -11.60 -4.77 0.18
CA GLU A 30 -11.91 -4.47 -1.21
C GLU A 30 -11.32 -3.11 -1.56
N ILE A 31 -10.60 -3.06 -2.68
CA ILE A 31 -9.91 -1.86 -3.16
C ILE A 31 -10.20 -1.66 -4.65
N ASP A 32 -10.10 -0.42 -5.11
CA ASP A 32 -10.10 -0.16 -6.54
C ASP A 32 -8.75 -0.59 -7.12
N CYS A 33 -8.76 -1.30 -8.25
CA CYS A 33 -7.54 -1.77 -8.87
C CYS A 33 -7.53 -1.55 -10.39
N SER A 34 -6.33 -1.45 -10.92
CA SER A 34 -6.05 -1.55 -12.35
C SER A 34 -4.87 -2.51 -12.55
N GLY A 35 -4.62 -2.94 -13.79
CA GLY A 35 -3.49 -3.84 -14.09
C GLY A 35 -3.94 -5.29 -14.31
N ILE A 36 -3.02 -6.23 -14.05
CA ILE A 36 -3.20 -7.64 -14.41
C ILE A 36 -3.66 -8.46 -13.21
N GLU A 37 -4.66 -9.32 -13.42
CA GLU A 37 -5.17 -10.24 -12.39
C GLU A 37 -4.09 -11.19 -11.88
N GLY A 38 -4.09 -11.44 -10.56
CA GLY A 38 -3.04 -12.24 -9.90
C GLY A 38 -1.68 -11.53 -9.78
N GLY A 39 -1.62 -10.24 -10.11
CA GLY A 39 -0.43 -9.42 -10.03
C GLY A 39 -0.07 -8.93 -8.62
N VAL A 40 1.16 -8.44 -8.47
CA VAL A 40 1.67 -7.86 -7.22
C VAL A 40 1.19 -6.41 -7.10
N PRO A 41 0.62 -5.99 -5.95
CA PRO A 41 0.09 -4.65 -5.78
C PRO A 41 1.20 -3.60 -5.65
N LEU A 42 1.23 -2.67 -6.60
CA LEU A 42 1.94 -1.40 -6.55
C LEU A 42 1.00 -0.32 -5.98
N ILE A 43 1.37 0.25 -4.84
CA ILE A 43 0.56 1.20 -4.08
C ILE A 43 1.29 2.53 -4.02
N ARG A 44 0.59 3.61 -4.36
CA ARG A 44 1.11 4.96 -4.27
C ARG A 44 0.84 5.55 -2.88
N PRO A 45 1.71 6.41 -2.35
CA PRO A 45 1.55 6.94 -0.99
C PRO A 45 0.24 7.67 -0.73
N GLU A 46 -0.33 8.33 -1.73
CA GLU A 46 -1.62 9.02 -1.61
C GLU A 46 -2.84 8.10 -1.71
N TRP A 47 -2.66 6.82 -2.00
CA TRP A 47 -3.73 5.81 -1.99
C TRP A 47 -3.85 5.09 -0.64
N VAL A 48 -2.98 5.47 0.30
CA VAL A 48 -2.91 4.91 1.64
C VAL A 48 -3.23 6.02 2.63
N ARG A 49 -3.91 5.66 3.71
CA ARG A 49 -4.19 6.55 4.83
C ARG A 49 -3.88 5.87 6.15
N LEU A 50 -3.50 6.66 7.15
CA LEU A 50 -3.48 6.18 8.53
C LEU A 50 -4.90 6.04 9.05
N GLY A 51 -5.08 5.13 10.01
CA GLY A 51 -6.37 4.72 10.51
C GLY A 51 -7.04 3.72 9.57
N GLY A 52 -7.12 2.46 10.01
CA GLY A 52 -7.68 1.38 9.22
C GLY A 52 -7.49 0.02 9.88
N PRO A 53 -7.92 -1.05 9.21
CA PRO A 53 -7.96 -2.39 9.78
C PRO A 53 -6.64 -3.16 9.62
N PHE A 54 -5.71 -2.67 8.80
CA PHE A 54 -4.39 -3.27 8.68
C PHE A 54 -3.46 -2.68 9.72
N GLU A 55 -2.64 -3.50 10.35
CA GLU A 55 -1.68 -3.06 11.36
C GLU A 55 -0.28 -2.92 10.74
N ALA A 56 0.49 -1.96 11.25
CA ALA A 56 1.90 -1.79 10.90
C ALA A 56 2.68 -1.10 12.02
N VAL A 57 4.01 -1.11 11.92
CA VAL A 57 4.91 -0.32 12.77
C VAL A 57 5.50 0.81 11.95
N VAL A 58 5.49 2.04 12.48
CA VAL A 58 6.15 3.18 11.85
C VAL A 58 7.67 3.03 11.97
N ASP A 59 8.40 2.93 10.85
CA ASP A 59 9.87 2.78 10.83
C ASP A 59 10.60 4.04 10.29
N GLY A 60 9.85 5.08 9.92
CA GLY A 60 10.37 6.35 9.46
C GLY A 60 9.29 7.43 9.34
N VAL A 61 9.65 8.67 9.65
CA VAL A 61 8.78 9.85 9.53
C VAL A 61 9.57 10.99 8.91
N TRP A 62 9.03 11.60 7.85
CA TRP A 62 9.59 12.80 7.23
C TRP A 62 8.51 13.86 7.05
N TYR A 63 8.71 15.01 7.69
CA TYR A 63 7.86 16.19 7.47
C TYR A 63 8.53 17.12 6.45
N ARG A 64 7.91 17.30 5.28
CA ARG A 64 8.44 18.09 4.16
C ARG A 64 7.36 19.03 3.63
N GLY A 65 7.47 20.32 3.95
CA GLY A 65 6.48 21.32 3.56
C GLY A 65 5.15 21.08 4.27
N ALA A 66 4.05 20.98 3.50
CA ALA A 66 2.71 20.74 4.05
C ALA A 66 2.35 19.25 4.16
N ARG A 67 3.31 18.35 3.96
CA ARG A 67 3.10 16.90 3.92
C ARG A 67 3.98 16.18 4.91
N THR A 68 3.42 15.14 5.53
CA THR A 68 4.17 14.15 6.30
C THR A 68 4.15 12.83 5.55
N GLU A 69 5.32 12.24 5.38
CA GLU A 69 5.49 10.89 4.87
C GLU A 69 5.84 9.96 6.02
N TYR A 70 5.10 8.86 6.14
CA TYR A 70 5.38 7.78 7.07
C TYR A 70 5.81 6.57 6.27
N ARG A 71 6.88 5.89 6.70
CA ARG A 71 7.21 4.56 6.22
C ARG A 71 6.79 3.55 7.28
N LEU A 72 6.05 2.56 6.82
CA LEU A 72 5.42 1.54 7.64
C LEU A 72 6.02 0.19 7.30
N ASP A 73 6.39 -0.57 8.32
CA ASP A 73 6.67 -2.00 8.22
C ASP A 73 5.36 -2.78 8.46
N THR A 74 4.84 -3.39 7.40
CA THR A 74 3.55 -4.10 7.39
C THR A 74 3.69 -5.61 7.60
N GLY A 75 4.92 -6.12 7.73
CA GLY A 75 5.22 -7.56 7.70
C GLY A 75 5.15 -8.20 6.30
N ALA A 76 4.41 -7.62 5.36
CA ALA A 76 4.38 -8.00 3.94
C ALA A 76 5.21 -7.06 3.04
N GLY A 77 6.00 -6.18 3.63
CA GLY A 77 6.78 -5.19 2.91
C GLY A 77 6.66 -3.81 3.53
N ARG A 78 7.42 -2.87 2.95
CA ARG A 78 7.43 -1.48 3.39
C ARG A 78 6.46 -0.64 2.57
N LEU A 79 5.58 0.05 3.27
CA LEU A 79 4.59 0.95 2.68
C LEU A 79 4.95 2.40 3.00
N VAL A 80 4.81 3.30 2.05
CA VAL A 80 4.89 4.74 2.31
C VAL A 80 3.49 5.31 2.30
N VAL A 81 3.16 6.11 3.32
CA VAL A 81 1.90 6.86 3.44
C VAL A 81 2.23 8.34 3.37
N SER A 82 1.45 9.11 2.61
CA SER A 82 1.63 10.56 2.54
C SER A 82 0.35 11.27 2.98
N GLU A 83 0.42 11.99 4.10
CA GLU A 83 -0.69 12.76 4.65
C GLU A 83 -0.38 14.26 4.67
N SER A 84 -1.44 15.09 4.69
CA SER A 84 -1.29 16.53 4.87
C SER A 84 -1.18 16.90 6.34
N GLY A 85 -0.36 17.91 6.63
CA GLY A 85 -0.19 18.44 7.97
C GLY A 85 1.03 17.85 8.70
N ARG A 86 1.14 18.22 9.97
CA ARG A 86 2.25 17.82 10.86
C ARG A 86 2.20 16.32 11.19
N PRO A 87 3.33 15.72 11.60
CA PRO A 87 3.33 14.36 12.12
C PRO A 87 2.33 14.18 13.27
N ALA A 88 1.60 13.05 13.23
CA ALA A 88 0.62 12.65 14.23
C ALA A 88 1.05 11.39 14.99
N THR A 89 2.12 10.73 14.55
CA THR A 89 2.68 9.49 15.11
C THR A 89 4.20 9.49 14.93
N ASP A 90 4.90 8.75 15.78
CA ASP A 90 6.35 8.69 15.86
C ASP A 90 6.89 7.32 15.42
N VAL A 91 8.21 7.28 15.15
CA VAL A 91 8.90 6.02 14.84
C VAL A 91 8.78 5.05 16.03
N GLY A 92 8.39 3.81 15.74
CA GLY A 92 8.16 2.75 16.71
C GLY A 92 6.69 2.57 17.08
N ASP A 93 5.82 3.53 16.75
CA ASP A 93 4.39 3.41 17.01
C ASP A 93 3.76 2.29 16.19
N ARG A 94 2.79 1.61 16.79
CA ARG A 94 1.86 0.71 16.09
C ARG A 94 0.66 1.50 15.61
N VAL A 95 0.38 1.42 14.33
CA VAL A 95 -0.71 2.18 13.69
C VAL A 95 -1.56 1.29 12.81
N GLY A 96 -2.86 1.57 12.82
CA GLY A 96 -3.77 1.10 11.81
C GLY A 96 -3.56 1.86 10.49
N TRP A 97 -3.76 1.21 9.36
CA TRP A 97 -3.73 1.81 8.03
C TRP A 97 -4.76 1.15 7.10
N ASP A 98 -5.11 1.86 6.04
CA ASP A 98 -6.02 1.39 4.99
C ASP A 98 -5.46 1.78 3.62
N VAL A 99 -5.83 1.01 2.61
CA VAL A 99 -5.50 1.30 1.20
C VAL A 99 -6.78 1.32 0.39
N GLU A 100 -6.91 2.34 -0.43
CA GLU A 100 -8.11 2.54 -1.25
C GLU A 100 -7.89 2.01 -2.68
N ARG A 101 -6.64 2.07 -3.17
CA ARG A 101 -6.32 1.79 -4.57
C ARG A 101 -4.99 1.06 -4.73
N ALA A 102 -4.89 0.22 -5.76
CA ALA A 102 -3.63 -0.39 -6.19
C ALA A 102 -3.53 -0.50 -7.73
N HIS A 103 -2.30 -0.62 -8.21
CA HIS A 103 -2.02 -1.05 -9.58
C HIS A 103 -1.32 -2.41 -9.54
N LEU A 104 -1.85 -3.41 -10.24
CA LEU A 104 -1.34 -4.78 -10.20
C LEU A 104 -0.29 -4.97 -11.29
N LEU A 105 0.93 -5.27 -10.87
CA LEU A 105 2.06 -5.60 -11.74
C LEU A 105 2.07 -7.10 -12.04
N PRO A 106 2.58 -7.54 -13.20
CA PRO A 106 2.82 -8.97 -13.44
C PRO A 106 3.62 -9.60 -12.29
N ALA A 107 3.20 -10.78 -11.82
CA ALA A 107 4.05 -11.58 -10.94
C ALA A 107 5.37 -11.91 -11.67
N ALA A 108 6.50 -11.81 -10.99
CA ALA A 108 7.80 -12.10 -11.58
C ALA A 108 7.80 -13.56 -12.10
N GLY A 109 7.77 -13.70 -13.43
CA GLY A 109 7.60 -14.98 -14.13
C GLY A 109 6.65 -14.91 -15.34
N SER A 110 5.77 -13.90 -15.40
CA SER A 110 4.88 -13.68 -16.54
C SER A 110 5.50 -12.67 -17.51
N HIS A 111 6.50 -13.10 -18.27
CA HIS A 111 6.79 -12.46 -19.54
C HIS A 111 5.65 -12.89 -20.49
N PRO A 112 4.79 -11.99 -20.99
CA PRO A 112 4.10 -12.30 -22.22
C PRO A 112 5.21 -12.30 -23.28
N ASP A 113 5.53 -13.47 -23.83
CA ASP A 113 6.20 -13.49 -25.13
C ASP A 113 5.27 -12.74 -26.11
N LEU A 114 5.81 -11.63 -26.63
CA LEU A 114 5.44 -10.81 -27.79
C LEU A 114 4.00 -10.88 -28.33
#